data_AF-A0A7X5UUD2-F1
#
_entry.id   AF-A0A7X5UUD2-F1
#
_cell.length_a   1.000
_cell.length_b   1.000
_cell.length_c   1.000
_cell.angle_alpha   90.00
_cell.angle_beta   90.00
_cell.angle_gamma   90.00
#
_symmetry.space_group_name_H-M   'P 1'
#
loop_
_entity.id
_entity.type
_entity.pdbx_description
1 polymer ?
#
loop_
_entity_poly.entity_id
_entity_poly.type
_entity_poly.pdbx_seq_one_letter_code
_entity_poly.pdbx_strand_id
1 'polypeptide(L)'
;MDTTATTVNDNPLMQWALYLAAMGWPVFPLRPGTKRQPAVKDWENRATRDPGRIRRCWSADRYNIGVATGPARLVVVDLDAPKDGQDGPDGADALAELAAERGGPLPATFTVATPSGGRHWYYRCPPGVRLRNTQGHIRARVDTRAGGGYVVGPGSTTPEGGYELLDERDPVDLPAWLVQACAVRPAATLSTPVQIRSGDTSAYATAALRGECQRVRDAQPGRHNEVLSSAAYTIGRKVGAGLIDHHTARADLITAGNTLIGPEHWPPNAREVARVVDAGLVKGATNPVPGKGVA
;
A
#
# COMPACT_ATOMS: atom_id res chain seq x y z
N MET A 1 -33.25 13.30 46.55
CA MET A 1 -32.05 12.53 46.16
C MET A 1 -32.17 12.31 44.67
N ASP A 2 -31.64 13.24 43.89
CA ASP A 2 -31.81 13.26 42.44
C ASP A 2 -30.61 12.56 41.81
N THR A 3 -30.86 11.40 41.20
CA THR A 3 -29.87 10.59 40.53
C THR A 3 -29.51 11.28 39.22
N THR A 4 -28.31 11.86 39.16
CA THR A 4 -27.76 12.41 37.93
C THR A 4 -27.61 11.27 36.91
N ALA A 5 -28.53 11.24 35.95
CA ALA A 5 -28.37 10.48 34.73
C ALA A 5 -27.14 11.02 33.99
N THR A 6 -26.01 10.32 34.09
CA THR A 6 -24.85 10.55 33.24
C THR A 6 -25.30 10.37 31.80
N THR A 7 -25.52 11.48 31.10
CA THR A 7 -25.98 11.49 29.73
C THR A 7 -25.02 10.70 28.85
N VAL A 8 -25.58 9.89 27.94
CA VAL A 8 -24.89 9.11 26.89
C VAL A 8 -23.94 9.95 26.00
N ASN A 9 -23.88 11.27 26.21
CA ASN A 9 -23.12 12.25 25.42
C ASN A 9 -21.62 12.37 25.78
N ASP A 10 -21.15 11.80 26.90
CA ASP A 10 -19.78 12.03 27.43
C ASP A 10 -18.76 10.90 27.13
N ASN A 11 -19.03 10.04 26.13
CA ASN A 11 -18.05 9.06 25.68
C ASN A 11 -17.22 9.60 24.50
N PRO A 12 -16.00 10.14 24.73
CA PRO A 12 -15.16 10.66 23.65
C PRO A 12 -14.78 9.59 22.61
N LEU A 13 -14.69 8.31 23.00
CA LEU A 13 -14.43 7.22 22.07
C LEU A 13 -15.61 6.98 21.14
N MET A 14 -16.85 7.21 21.60
CA MET A 14 -18.02 7.16 20.72
C MET A 14 -17.97 8.27 19.68
N GLN A 15 -17.58 9.49 20.08
CA GLN A 15 -17.48 10.64 19.18
C GLN A 15 -16.41 10.40 18.11
N TRP A 16 -15.24 9.87 18.49
CA TRP A 16 -14.20 9.45 17.55
C TRP A 16 -14.67 8.34 16.61
N ALA A 17 -15.35 7.31 17.13
CA ALA A 17 -15.86 6.22 16.28
C ALA A 17 -16.88 6.73 15.25
N LEU A 18 -17.76 7.67 15.64
CA LEU A 18 -18.71 8.32 14.74
C LEU A 18 -18.02 9.21 13.71
N TYR A 19 -16.99 9.97 14.11
CA TYR A 19 -16.19 10.81 13.21
C TYR A 19 -15.50 9.96 12.12
N LEU A 20 -14.80 8.90 12.52
CA LEU A 20 -14.10 8.00 11.58
C LEU A 20 -15.10 7.28 10.64
N ALA A 21 -16.27 6.90 11.16
CA ALA A 21 -17.34 6.34 10.34
C ALA A 21 -17.89 7.34 9.31
N ALA A 22 -18.04 8.62 9.69
CA ALA A 22 -18.46 9.70 8.80
C ALA A 22 -17.42 10.00 7.71
N MET A 23 -16.13 9.81 8.00
CA MET A 23 -15.03 9.81 7.00
C MET A 23 -15.09 8.60 6.04
N GLY A 24 -16.07 7.71 6.22
CA GLY A 24 -16.26 6.55 5.38
C GLY A 24 -15.45 5.33 5.82
N TRP A 25 -14.86 5.31 7.02
CA TRP A 25 -14.01 4.22 7.48
C TRP A 25 -14.76 3.28 8.44
N PRO A 26 -14.93 1.99 8.10
CA PRO A 26 -15.57 1.04 8.99
C PRO A 26 -14.78 0.83 10.29
N VAL A 27 -15.46 0.98 11.43
CA VAL A 27 -14.87 0.83 12.77
C VAL A 27 -15.45 -0.36 13.53
N PHE A 28 -14.68 -0.90 14.48
CA PHE A 28 -15.11 -1.98 15.37
C PHE A 28 -14.50 -1.80 16.78
N PRO A 29 -15.12 -2.36 17.83
CA PRO A 29 -14.63 -2.20 19.19
C PRO A 29 -13.42 -3.10 19.48
N LEU A 30 -12.38 -2.51 20.04
CA LEU A 30 -11.28 -3.17 20.74
C LEU A 30 -11.56 -3.10 22.25
N ARG A 31 -11.12 -4.11 23.02
CA ARG A 31 -11.26 -4.10 24.47
C ARG A 31 -10.59 -2.85 25.08
N PRO A 32 -11.19 -2.21 26.10
CA PRO A 32 -10.62 -1.01 26.72
C PRO A 32 -9.15 -1.22 27.13
N GLY A 33 -8.30 -0.23 26.90
CA GLY A 33 -6.88 -0.30 27.24
C GLY A 33 -6.03 -1.24 26.35
N THR A 34 -6.62 -1.87 25.32
CA THR A 34 -5.90 -2.82 24.46
C THR A 34 -5.83 -2.34 23.01
N LYS A 35 -4.76 -2.77 22.31
CA LYS A 35 -4.58 -2.52 20.87
C LYS A 35 -4.68 -3.77 19.99
N ARG A 36 -4.78 -4.97 20.59
CA ARG A 36 -4.73 -6.27 19.88
C ARG A 36 -5.90 -7.20 20.16
N GLN A 37 -6.89 -6.76 20.93
CA GLN A 37 -8.00 -7.62 21.37
C GLN A 37 -9.34 -7.05 20.88
N PRO A 38 -9.78 -7.41 19.67
CA PRO A 38 -11.15 -7.13 19.23
C PRO A 38 -12.17 -7.64 20.25
N ALA A 39 -13.13 -6.79 20.62
CA ALA A 39 -14.25 -7.17 21.49
C ALA A 39 -15.29 -8.01 20.73
N VAL A 40 -15.17 -8.11 19.40
CA VAL A 40 -16.01 -8.91 18.51
C VAL A 40 -15.16 -9.90 17.72
N LYS A 41 -15.65 -11.15 17.61
CA LYS A 41 -15.13 -12.11 16.62
C LYS A 41 -15.43 -11.62 15.20
N ASP A 42 -14.63 -12.04 14.23
CA ASP A 42 -14.79 -11.67 12.82
C ASP A 42 -14.89 -10.15 12.61
N TRP A 43 -13.95 -9.44 13.24
CA TRP A 43 -13.99 -7.98 13.36
C TRP A 43 -14.00 -7.25 12.02
N GLU A 44 -13.32 -7.78 10.99
CA GLU A 44 -13.18 -7.11 9.68
C GLU A 44 -14.53 -7.02 8.98
N ASN A 45 -15.28 -8.14 8.96
CA ASN A 45 -16.62 -8.18 8.38
C ASN A 45 -17.67 -7.46 9.24
N ARG A 46 -17.44 -7.40 10.56
CA ARG A 46 -18.35 -6.74 11.50
C ARG A 46 -18.10 -5.25 11.66
N ALA A 47 -16.98 -4.74 11.17
CA ALA A 47 -16.68 -3.32 11.14
C ALA A 47 -17.82 -2.55 10.45
N THR A 48 -18.15 -1.38 10.97
CA THR A 48 -19.38 -0.68 10.61
C THR A 48 -19.17 0.81 10.46
N ARG A 49 -19.97 1.42 9.60
CA ARG A 49 -20.12 2.88 9.51
C ARG A 49 -21.50 3.34 9.96
N ASP A 50 -22.40 2.41 10.28
CA ASP A 50 -23.75 2.70 10.75
C ASP A 50 -23.68 3.40 12.13
N PRO A 51 -24.11 4.68 12.21
CA PRO A 51 -24.09 5.44 13.46
C PRO A 51 -24.95 4.82 14.57
N GLY A 52 -26.04 4.12 14.23
CA GLY A 52 -26.91 3.46 15.21
C GLY A 52 -26.20 2.26 15.87
N ARG A 53 -25.47 1.46 15.08
CA ARG A 53 -24.63 0.37 15.60
C ARG A 53 -23.49 0.90 16.47
N ILE A 54 -22.86 1.99 16.07
CA ILE A 54 -21.77 2.62 16.83
C ILE A 54 -22.28 3.15 18.17
N ARG A 55 -23.35 3.95 18.17
CA ARG A 55 -23.92 4.48 19.42
C ARG A 55 -24.30 3.38 20.40
N ARG A 56 -24.98 2.33 19.92
CA ARG A 56 -25.34 1.18 20.76
C ARG A 56 -24.14 0.43 21.32
N CYS A 57 -23.06 0.30 20.56
CA CYS A 57 -21.86 -0.40 21.00
C CYS A 57 -21.09 0.41 22.05
N TRP A 58 -20.87 1.70 21.80
CA TRP A 58 -20.10 2.57 22.71
C TRP A 58 -20.93 3.17 23.85
N SER A 59 -22.25 2.95 23.89
CA SER A 59 -23.04 3.20 25.10
C SER A 59 -22.82 2.13 26.17
N ALA A 60 -22.29 0.95 25.80
CA ALA A 60 -22.08 -0.15 26.74
C ALA A 60 -20.73 -0.09 27.47
N ASP A 61 -19.68 0.44 26.81
CA ASP A 61 -18.34 0.55 27.39
C ASP A 61 -17.47 1.56 26.63
N ARG A 62 -16.32 1.91 27.21
CA ARG A 62 -15.25 2.74 26.63
C ARG A 62 -14.31 1.90 25.76
N TYR A 63 -14.86 1.24 24.74
CA TYR A 63 -14.07 0.45 23.80
C TYR A 63 -13.07 1.32 23.03
N ASN A 64 -11.83 0.84 22.94
CA ASN A 64 -10.89 1.39 21.97
C ASN A 64 -11.40 1.14 20.54
N ILE A 65 -10.91 1.92 19.59
CA ILE A 65 -11.45 1.93 18.23
C ILE A 65 -10.48 1.22 17.30
N GLY A 66 -10.93 0.15 16.66
CA GLY A 66 -10.22 -0.44 15.53
C GLY A 66 -10.80 0.10 14.22
N VAL A 67 -9.93 0.55 13.30
CA VAL A 67 -10.29 0.95 11.94
C VAL A 67 -9.89 -0.16 10.97
N ALA A 68 -10.87 -0.78 10.30
CA ALA A 68 -10.61 -1.89 9.37
C ALA A 68 -10.07 -1.34 8.04
N THR A 69 -8.75 -1.40 7.84
CA THR A 69 -8.06 -0.71 6.74
C THR A 69 -8.45 -1.24 5.36
N GLY A 70 -8.67 -2.56 5.24
CA GLY A 70 -9.16 -3.19 4.01
C GLY A 70 -10.52 -2.67 3.55
N PRO A 71 -11.59 -2.85 4.35
CA PRO A 71 -12.92 -2.30 4.09
C PRO A 71 -12.94 -0.78 3.89
N ALA A 72 -12.08 -0.04 4.60
CA ALA A 72 -11.94 1.41 4.47
C ALA A 72 -11.23 1.83 3.17
N ARG A 73 -10.67 0.90 2.39
CA ARG A 73 -9.82 1.20 1.22
C ARG A 73 -8.63 2.10 1.59
N LEU A 74 -8.06 1.88 2.77
CA LEU A 74 -6.91 2.61 3.28
C LEU A 74 -5.63 1.78 3.22
N VAL A 75 -4.50 2.48 3.11
CA VAL A 75 -3.17 1.96 3.42
C VAL A 75 -2.59 2.90 4.45
N VAL A 76 -2.39 2.39 5.66
CA VAL A 76 -1.78 3.17 6.73
C VAL A 76 -0.32 2.79 6.82
N VAL A 77 0.57 3.77 6.65
CA VAL A 77 2.00 3.60 6.87
C VAL A 77 2.27 3.77 8.36
N ASP A 78 2.75 2.70 8.98
CA ASP A 78 3.04 2.57 10.40
C ASP A 78 4.53 2.89 10.61
N LEU A 79 4.79 4.07 11.16
CA LEU A 79 6.12 4.66 11.32
C LEU A 79 6.53 4.56 12.78
N ASP A 80 7.36 3.58 13.11
CA ASP A 80 7.79 3.34 14.48
C ASP A 80 8.92 4.30 14.89
N ALA A 81 8.88 4.79 16.14
CA ALA A 81 10.03 5.45 16.74
C ALA A 81 11.06 4.40 17.24
N PRO A 82 12.34 4.76 17.36
CA PRO A 82 13.33 3.93 18.04
C PRO A 82 12.89 3.69 19.49
N LYS A 83 13.05 2.47 19.97
CA LYS A 83 12.85 2.14 21.39
C LYS A 83 14.14 2.39 22.16
N ASP A 84 14.04 2.50 23.48
CA ASP A 84 15.18 2.65 24.38
C ASP A 84 16.29 1.63 24.04
N GLY A 85 17.50 2.16 23.78
CA GLY A 85 18.67 1.37 23.43
C GLY A 85 18.75 0.88 21.98
N GLN A 86 17.83 1.31 21.09
CA GLN A 86 17.96 1.09 19.66
C GLN A 86 18.47 2.33 18.94
N ASP A 87 19.51 2.15 18.13
CA ASP A 87 20.05 3.20 17.28
C ASP A 87 19.31 3.30 15.93
N GLY A 88 19.57 4.41 15.23
CA GLY A 88 19.10 4.67 13.86
C GLY A 88 17.90 5.60 13.78
N PRO A 89 17.50 5.99 12.55
CA PRO A 89 16.43 6.96 12.34
C PRO A 89 15.07 6.43 12.81
N ASP A 90 14.17 7.35 13.13
CA ASP A 90 12.76 7.03 13.29
C ASP A 90 12.14 6.64 11.92
N GLY A 91 10.97 6.01 11.96
CA GLY A 91 10.30 5.54 10.74
C GLY A 91 9.97 6.67 9.76
N ALA A 92 9.64 7.88 10.25
CA ALA A 92 9.31 9.01 9.39
C ALA A 92 10.54 9.52 8.63
N ASP A 93 11.68 9.65 9.32
CA ASP A 93 12.96 9.99 8.71
C ASP A 93 13.40 8.91 7.72
N ALA A 94 13.30 7.64 8.11
CA ALA A 94 13.64 6.51 7.25
C ALA A 94 12.78 6.44 5.97
N LEU A 95 11.50 6.82 6.07
CA LEU A 95 10.61 6.92 4.91
C LEU A 95 10.94 8.14 4.05
N ALA A 96 11.27 9.28 4.65
CA ALA A 96 11.65 10.50 3.93
C ALA A 96 12.94 10.30 3.12
N GLU A 97 13.95 9.65 3.71
CA GLU A 97 15.17 9.23 3.00
C GLU A 97 14.84 8.32 1.81
N LEU A 98 14.01 7.30 2.02
CA LEU A 98 13.60 6.39 0.95
C LEU A 98 12.82 7.13 -0.16
N ALA A 99 11.96 8.09 0.20
CA ALA A 99 11.25 8.91 -0.76
C ALA A 99 12.22 9.74 -1.62
N ALA A 100 13.25 10.34 -1.00
CA ALA A 100 14.30 11.07 -1.68
C ALA A 100 15.12 10.15 -2.62
N GLU A 101 15.54 8.97 -2.14
CA GLU A 101 16.23 7.95 -2.96
C GLU A 101 15.41 7.53 -4.18
N ARG A 102 14.08 7.49 -4.05
CA ARG A 102 13.14 7.09 -5.11
C ARG A 102 12.68 8.26 -5.98
N GLY A 103 13.04 9.49 -5.65
CA GLY A 103 12.54 10.70 -6.32
C GLY A 103 11.02 10.86 -6.23
N GLY A 104 10.40 10.33 -5.18
CA GLY A 104 8.96 10.22 -5.03
C GLY A 104 8.38 11.24 -4.05
N PRO A 105 7.17 11.78 -4.29
CA PRO A 105 6.55 12.71 -3.35
C PRO A 105 6.11 11.98 -2.08
N LEU A 106 6.13 12.71 -0.97
CA LEU A 106 5.62 12.25 0.32
C LEU A 106 4.64 13.31 0.87
N PRO A 107 3.43 13.41 0.29
CA PRO A 107 2.48 14.46 0.64
C PRO A 107 1.97 14.29 2.07
N ALA A 108 1.72 15.42 2.74
CA ALA A 108 1.00 15.46 4.01
C ALA A 108 -0.39 14.82 3.86
N THR A 109 -0.81 14.11 4.91
CA THR A 109 -2.01 13.28 4.91
C THR A 109 -2.53 13.12 6.34
N PHE A 110 -3.73 12.59 6.51
CA PHE A 110 -4.31 12.32 7.83
C PHE A 110 -3.32 11.53 8.70
N THR A 111 -3.02 12.05 9.89
CA THR A 111 -1.92 11.55 10.73
C THR A 111 -2.35 11.37 12.17
N VAL A 112 -2.05 10.19 12.73
CA VAL A 112 -2.32 9.86 14.13
C VAL A 112 -1.01 9.52 14.82
N ALA A 113 -0.70 10.17 15.95
CA ALA A 113 0.39 9.80 16.84
C ALA A 113 0.08 8.46 17.52
N THR A 114 1.13 7.65 17.71
CA THR A 114 1.06 6.42 18.48
C THR A 114 1.65 6.63 19.89
N PRO A 115 1.21 5.86 20.89
CA PRO A 115 1.73 5.97 22.26
C PRO A 115 3.24 5.76 22.38
N SER A 116 3.85 5.02 21.46
CA SER A 116 5.30 4.72 21.45
C SER A 116 6.15 5.79 20.77
N GLY A 117 5.60 6.97 20.49
CA GLY A 117 6.30 8.07 19.81
C GLY A 117 6.34 7.97 18.28
N GLY A 118 5.81 6.88 17.70
CA GLY A 118 5.64 6.69 16.26
C GLY A 118 4.40 7.39 15.70
N ARG A 119 4.15 7.24 14.39
CA ARG A 119 3.04 7.88 13.66
C ARG A 119 2.39 6.90 12.70
N HIS A 120 1.07 7.00 12.57
CA HIS A 120 0.30 6.37 11.50
C HIS A 120 -0.04 7.43 10.44
N TRP A 121 0.43 7.25 9.21
CA TRP A 121 0.08 8.09 8.07
C TRP A 121 -0.93 7.37 7.17
N TYR A 122 -2.13 7.94 7.04
CA TYR A 122 -3.23 7.28 6.35
C TYR A 122 -3.28 7.76 4.90
N TYR A 123 -3.27 6.82 3.96
CA TYR A 123 -3.44 7.09 2.53
C TYR A 123 -4.64 6.32 1.98
N ARG A 124 -5.26 6.83 0.92
CA ARG A 124 -6.23 6.07 0.12
C ARG A 124 -5.50 5.03 -0.71
N CYS A 125 -5.99 3.80 -0.67
CA CYS A 125 -5.55 2.73 -1.56
C CYS A 125 -6.04 3.04 -2.99
N PRO A 126 -5.14 3.26 -3.97
CA PRO A 126 -5.55 3.64 -5.32
C PRO A 126 -6.54 2.64 -5.94
N PRO A 127 -7.50 3.09 -6.77
CA PRO A 127 -8.42 2.19 -7.46
C PRO A 127 -7.71 1.07 -8.21
N GLY A 128 -8.24 -0.15 -8.15
CA GLY A 128 -7.63 -1.34 -8.78
C GLY A 128 -6.45 -1.96 -8.02
N VAL A 129 -5.84 -1.23 -7.08
CA VAL A 129 -4.76 -1.76 -6.24
C VAL A 129 -5.33 -2.55 -5.06
N ARG A 130 -4.66 -3.66 -4.74
CA ARG A 130 -4.87 -4.45 -3.52
C ARG A 130 -3.53 -4.69 -2.83
N LEU A 131 -3.37 -4.12 -1.64
CA LEU A 131 -2.20 -4.32 -0.80
C LEU A 131 -2.57 -5.11 0.46
N ARG A 132 -1.60 -5.87 0.96
CA ARG A 132 -1.64 -6.55 2.25
C ARG A 132 -0.70 -5.82 3.23
N ASN A 133 -0.74 -6.21 4.49
CA ASN A 133 0.17 -5.68 5.49
C ASN A 133 1.62 -6.00 5.13
N THR A 134 2.54 -5.09 5.43
CA THR A 134 3.99 -5.35 5.37
C THR A 134 4.58 -5.37 6.78
N GLN A 135 5.68 -6.10 6.93
CA GLN A 135 6.49 -6.09 8.14
C GLN A 135 7.97 -6.18 7.77
N GLY A 136 8.77 -5.16 8.10
CA GLY A 136 10.22 -5.10 7.85
C GLY A 136 10.62 -5.13 6.36
N HIS A 137 9.68 -4.83 5.45
CA HIS A 137 9.89 -4.94 4.00
C HIS A 137 10.27 -3.62 3.34
N ILE A 138 9.65 -2.50 3.74
CA ILE A 138 9.82 -1.21 3.04
C ILE A 138 11.12 -0.54 3.47
N ARG A 139 11.28 -0.35 4.78
CA ARG A 139 12.52 0.07 5.45
C ARG A 139 12.44 -0.40 6.91
N ALA A 140 13.55 -0.28 7.65
CA ALA A 140 13.49 -0.40 9.10
C ALA A 140 12.47 0.60 9.66
N ARG A 141 11.60 0.15 10.57
CA ARG A 141 10.56 0.96 11.25
C ARG A 141 9.50 1.57 10.33
N VAL A 142 9.37 1.04 9.11
CA VAL A 142 8.36 1.44 8.13
C VAL A 142 7.56 0.22 7.70
N ASP A 143 6.36 0.10 8.27
CA ASP A 143 5.41 -0.97 7.98
C ASP A 143 4.11 -0.42 7.38
N THR A 144 3.23 -1.31 6.92
CA THR A 144 1.92 -0.89 6.41
C THR A 144 0.79 -1.78 6.91
N ARG A 145 -0.37 -1.17 7.12
CA ARG A 145 -1.65 -1.82 7.41
C ARG A 145 -2.62 -1.56 6.26
N ALA A 146 -3.08 -2.64 5.62
CA ALA A 146 -3.95 -2.59 4.45
C ALA A 146 -5.01 -3.71 4.52
N GLY A 147 -5.31 -4.43 3.43
CA GLY A 147 -6.32 -5.49 3.44
C GLY A 147 -5.98 -6.64 4.40
N GLY A 148 -6.93 -7.03 5.28
CA GLY A 148 -6.70 -8.00 6.35
C GLY A 148 -5.97 -7.42 7.58
N GLY A 149 -5.87 -6.09 7.66
CA GLY A 149 -5.29 -5.37 8.79
C GLY A 149 -6.26 -4.37 9.40
N TYR A 150 -5.85 -3.81 10.53
CA TYR A 150 -6.50 -2.65 11.14
C TYR A 150 -5.45 -1.80 11.84
N VAL A 151 -5.85 -0.58 12.18
CA VAL A 151 -5.10 0.32 13.07
C VAL A 151 -5.98 0.75 14.23
N VAL A 152 -5.35 1.19 15.32
CA VAL A 152 -6.06 1.81 16.43
C VAL A 152 -6.34 3.27 16.09
N GLY A 153 -7.59 3.70 16.25
CA GLY A 153 -8.05 5.05 15.95
C GLY A 153 -7.77 6.05 17.08
N PRO A 154 -7.78 7.36 16.77
CA PRO A 154 -7.57 8.43 17.74
C PRO A 154 -8.55 8.38 18.92
N GLY A 155 -8.12 8.90 20.07
CA GLY A 155 -8.83 8.87 21.34
C GLY A 155 -8.68 7.56 22.12
N SER A 156 -8.25 6.48 21.47
CA SER A 156 -7.97 5.19 22.13
C SER A 156 -6.75 5.28 23.04
N THR A 157 -6.75 4.55 24.14
CA THR A 157 -5.64 4.54 25.11
C THR A 157 -5.15 3.14 25.43
N THR A 158 -3.87 3.04 25.79
CA THR A 158 -3.18 1.81 26.21
C THR A 158 -2.34 2.14 27.44
N PRO A 159 -1.76 1.14 28.14
CA PRO A 159 -0.81 1.41 29.22
C PRO A 159 0.37 2.27 28.80
N GLU A 160 0.72 2.25 27.51
CA GLU A 160 1.81 3.06 26.95
C GLU A 160 1.40 4.51 26.63
N GLY A 161 0.10 4.86 26.70
CA GLY A 161 -0.41 6.19 26.36
C GLY A 161 -1.54 6.19 25.32
N GLY A 162 -1.83 7.37 24.78
CA GLY A 162 -2.95 7.63 23.86
C GLY A 162 -2.58 7.63 22.38
N TYR A 163 -3.55 7.28 21.53
CA TYR A 163 -3.51 7.57 20.09
C TYR A 163 -4.14 8.93 19.85
N GLU A 164 -3.40 9.87 19.26
CA GLU A 164 -3.82 11.28 19.17
C GLU A 164 -3.84 11.75 17.72
N LEU A 165 -4.85 12.52 17.33
CA LEU A 165 -4.91 13.11 15.99
C LEU A 165 -3.89 14.26 15.90
N LEU A 166 -2.97 14.20 14.94
CA LEU A 166 -1.99 15.26 14.68
C LEU A 166 -2.36 16.10 13.46
N ASP A 167 -2.91 15.47 12.41
CA ASP A 167 -3.35 16.14 11.18
C ASP A 167 -4.70 15.53 10.75
N GLU A 168 -5.72 16.38 10.65
CA GLU A 168 -7.10 16.02 10.33
C GLU A 168 -7.44 16.10 8.83
N ARG A 169 -6.47 16.45 7.97
CA ARG A 169 -6.69 16.56 6.52
C ARG A 169 -7.12 15.23 5.91
N ASP A 170 -7.93 15.29 4.87
CA ASP A 170 -8.35 14.09 4.14
C ASP A 170 -7.15 13.27 3.64
N PRO A 171 -7.17 11.93 3.78
CA PRO A 171 -6.13 11.08 3.24
C PRO A 171 -5.96 11.28 1.73
N VAL A 172 -4.73 11.49 1.26
CA VAL A 172 -4.43 11.52 -0.17
C VAL A 172 -4.15 10.11 -0.71
N ASP A 173 -4.14 9.95 -2.03
CA ASP A 173 -3.83 8.65 -2.65
C ASP A 173 -2.39 8.23 -2.33
N LEU A 174 -2.20 6.94 -2.05
CA LEU A 174 -0.87 6.40 -1.77
C LEU A 174 0.06 6.66 -2.97
N PRO A 175 1.21 7.33 -2.78
CA PRO A 175 2.14 7.61 -3.87
C PRO A 175 2.54 6.35 -4.62
N ALA A 176 2.63 6.43 -5.95
CA ALA A 176 2.90 5.27 -6.80
C ALA A 176 4.21 4.54 -6.45
N TRP A 177 5.24 5.27 -6.02
CA TRP A 177 6.50 4.67 -5.59
C TRP A 177 6.33 3.83 -4.31
N LEU A 178 5.43 4.25 -3.41
CA LEU A 178 5.17 3.56 -2.16
C LEU A 178 4.24 2.35 -2.39
N VAL A 179 3.31 2.43 -3.35
CA VAL A 179 2.59 1.25 -3.88
C VAL A 179 3.58 0.19 -4.35
N GLN A 180 4.61 0.59 -5.13
CA GLN A 180 5.65 -0.33 -5.60
C GLN A 180 6.50 -0.90 -4.46
N ALA A 181 6.83 -0.10 -3.45
CA ALA A 181 7.57 -0.55 -2.28
C ALA A 181 6.77 -1.53 -1.41
N CYS A 182 5.44 -1.39 -1.36
CA CYS A 182 4.55 -2.30 -0.64
C CYS A 182 4.36 -3.64 -1.38
N ALA A 183 4.46 -3.64 -2.71
CA ALA A 183 4.26 -4.84 -3.51
C ALA A 183 5.34 -5.87 -3.20
N VAL A 184 4.91 -7.04 -2.70
CA VAL A 184 5.79 -8.18 -2.41
C VAL A 184 6.52 -8.55 -3.69
N ARG A 185 7.86 -8.45 -3.69
CA ARG A 185 8.69 -9.21 -4.61
C ARG A 185 8.46 -10.69 -4.27
N PRO A 186 8.00 -11.57 -5.18
CA PRO A 186 8.01 -12.99 -4.91
C PRO A 186 9.41 -13.34 -4.41
N ALA A 187 9.50 -14.06 -3.31
CA ALA A 187 10.77 -14.54 -2.80
C ALA A 187 11.41 -15.36 -3.93
N ALA A 188 12.33 -14.75 -4.67
CA ALA A 188 13.38 -15.51 -5.30
C ALA A 188 14.11 -16.15 -4.12
N THR A 189 13.94 -17.46 -3.98
CA THR A 189 14.87 -18.33 -3.28
C THR A 189 16.27 -17.75 -3.45
N LEU A 190 16.94 -17.51 -2.33
CA LEU A 190 18.30 -16.97 -2.27
C LEU A 190 19.20 -17.79 -3.20
N SER A 191 19.31 -17.33 -4.45
CA SER A 191 20.39 -17.73 -5.32
C SER A 191 21.51 -16.80 -4.94
N THR A 192 22.55 -17.39 -4.36
CA THR A 192 23.87 -16.83 -4.09
C THR A 192 24.18 -15.68 -5.04
N PRO A 193 24.71 -14.53 -4.58
CA PRO A 193 24.97 -13.39 -5.45
C PRO A 193 25.88 -13.82 -6.61
N VAL A 194 25.27 -13.98 -7.79
CA VAL A 194 26.00 -14.27 -9.03
C VAL A 194 26.83 -13.03 -9.31
N GLN A 195 28.13 -13.17 -9.14
CA GLN A 195 29.13 -12.20 -9.57
C GLN A 195 28.99 -12.05 -11.10
N ILE A 196 28.34 -10.97 -11.55
CA ILE A 196 28.11 -10.74 -12.98
C ILE A 196 29.43 -10.32 -13.63
N ARG A 197 29.98 -11.24 -14.43
CA ARG A 197 31.03 -10.96 -15.43
C ARG A 197 30.41 -10.23 -16.62
N SER A 198 31.06 -9.18 -17.08
CA SER A 198 30.60 -8.15 -18.02
C SER A 198 30.43 -8.60 -19.49
N GLY A 199 29.93 -9.82 -19.75
CA GLY A 199 29.88 -10.38 -21.11
C GLY A 199 28.49 -10.56 -21.73
N ASP A 200 27.41 -10.51 -20.95
CA ASP A 200 26.12 -11.11 -21.39
C ASP A 200 24.88 -10.22 -21.16
N THR A 201 25.03 -8.92 -21.38
CA THR A 201 23.95 -7.93 -21.27
C THR A 201 22.77 -8.26 -22.20
N SER A 202 23.04 -8.89 -23.35
CA SER A 202 22.03 -9.25 -24.35
C SER A 202 21.18 -10.46 -23.97
N ALA A 203 21.78 -11.57 -23.46
CA ALA A 203 20.98 -12.74 -23.07
C ALA A 203 20.13 -12.47 -21.81
N TYR A 204 20.66 -11.71 -20.84
CA TYR A 204 19.91 -11.30 -19.65
C TYR A 204 18.73 -10.39 -20.01
N ALA A 205 18.93 -9.41 -20.87
CA ALA A 205 17.87 -8.51 -21.31
C ALA A 205 16.78 -9.26 -22.12
N THR A 206 17.20 -10.23 -22.94
CA THR A 206 16.29 -11.11 -23.68
C THR A 206 15.48 -12.02 -22.74
N ALA A 207 16.11 -12.59 -21.71
CA ALA A 207 15.41 -13.39 -20.70
C ALA A 207 14.39 -12.56 -19.91
N ALA A 208 14.72 -11.31 -19.58
CA ALA A 208 13.80 -10.40 -18.91
C ALA A 208 12.58 -10.04 -19.78
N LEU A 209 12.79 -9.81 -21.09
CA LEU A 209 11.68 -9.58 -22.04
C LEU A 209 10.77 -10.81 -22.15
N ARG A 210 11.36 -12.00 -22.28
CA ARG A 210 10.60 -13.26 -22.34
C ARG A 210 9.77 -13.50 -21.08
N GLY A 211 10.33 -13.25 -19.91
CA GLY A 211 9.64 -13.39 -18.63
C GLY A 211 8.43 -12.46 -18.50
N GLU A 212 8.57 -11.19 -18.87
CA GLU A 212 7.45 -10.25 -18.87
C GLU A 212 6.37 -10.62 -19.91
N CYS A 213 6.76 -11.07 -21.10
CA CYS A 213 5.82 -11.54 -22.10
C CYS A 213 5.04 -12.78 -21.62
N GLN A 214 5.69 -13.71 -20.92
CA GLN A 214 5.01 -14.86 -20.34
C GLN A 214 4.02 -14.45 -19.26
N ARG A 215 4.40 -13.51 -18.37
CA ARG A 215 3.51 -12.94 -17.36
C ARG A 215 2.27 -12.29 -17.98
N VAL A 216 2.43 -11.62 -19.13
CA VAL A 216 1.30 -11.08 -19.90
C VAL A 216 0.39 -12.19 -20.39
N ARG A 217 0.93 -13.25 -21.01
CA ARG A 217 0.12 -14.38 -21.52
C ARG A 217 -0.66 -15.12 -20.42
N ASP A 218 -0.07 -15.25 -19.24
CA ASP A 218 -0.66 -15.99 -18.11
C ASP A 218 -1.59 -15.12 -17.24
N ALA A 219 -1.84 -13.87 -17.64
CA ALA A 219 -2.66 -12.95 -16.88
C ALA A 219 -4.11 -13.47 -16.77
N GLN A 220 -4.66 -13.42 -15.55
CA GLN A 220 -6.02 -13.89 -15.26
C GLN A 220 -7.09 -12.89 -15.75
N PRO A 221 -8.30 -13.38 -16.09
CA PRO A 221 -9.46 -12.53 -16.41
C PRO A 221 -9.66 -11.38 -15.43
N GLY A 222 -9.83 -10.16 -15.96
CA GLY A 222 -9.98 -8.93 -15.18
C GLY A 222 -8.66 -8.27 -14.73
N ARG A 223 -7.49 -8.87 -15.00
CA ARG A 223 -6.16 -8.31 -14.62
C ARG A 223 -5.25 -8.01 -15.82
N HIS A 224 -5.64 -8.38 -17.03
CA HIS A 224 -4.80 -8.28 -18.24
C HIS A 224 -4.26 -6.88 -18.51
N ASN A 225 -5.08 -5.83 -18.44
CA ASN A 225 -4.63 -4.46 -18.73
C ASN A 225 -3.62 -3.96 -17.67
N GLU A 226 -3.80 -4.33 -16.40
CA GLU A 226 -2.85 -4.03 -15.33
C GLU A 226 -1.52 -4.76 -15.57
N VAL A 227 -1.58 -6.05 -15.92
CA VAL A 227 -0.37 -6.84 -16.20
C VAL A 227 0.35 -6.34 -17.46
N LEU A 228 -0.38 -6.07 -18.54
CA LEU A 228 0.17 -5.57 -19.80
C LEU A 228 0.83 -4.19 -19.63
N SER A 229 0.16 -3.25 -18.97
CA SER A 229 0.71 -1.92 -18.71
C SER A 229 1.92 -1.97 -17.77
N SER A 230 1.89 -2.83 -16.75
CA SER A 230 3.03 -3.07 -15.85
C SER A 230 4.23 -3.68 -16.58
N ALA A 231 4.00 -4.70 -17.42
CA ALA A 231 5.04 -5.33 -18.21
C ALA A 231 5.68 -4.34 -19.20
N ALA A 232 4.85 -3.57 -19.91
CA ALA A 232 5.30 -2.53 -20.82
C ALA A 232 6.13 -1.45 -20.12
N TYR A 233 5.72 -1.00 -18.94
CA TYR A 233 6.52 -0.07 -18.14
C TYR A 233 7.89 -0.67 -17.75
N THR A 234 7.90 -1.89 -17.22
CA THR A 234 9.12 -2.58 -16.76
C THR A 234 10.13 -2.83 -17.89
N ILE A 235 9.65 -3.17 -19.09
CA ILE A 235 10.50 -3.30 -20.27
C ILE A 235 10.92 -1.93 -20.80
N GLY A 236 10.03 -0.93 -20.78
CA GLY A 236 10.34 0.45 -21.16
C GLY A 236 11.54 1.01 -20.38
N ARG A 237 11.65 0.71 -19.08
CA ARG A 237 12.83 1.11 -18.28
C ARG A 237 14.14 0.48 -18.75
N LYS A 238 14.09 -0.73 -19.29
CA LYS A 238 15.27 -1.41 -19.86
C LYS A 238 15.59 -0.88 -21.25
N VAL A 239 14.56 -0.49 -22.02
CA VAL A 239 14.72 0.22 -23.30
C VAL A 239 15.38 1.59 -23.09
N GLY A 240 14.91 2.36 -22.12
CA GLY A 240 15.53 3.66 -21.78
C GLY A 240 16.98 3.53 -21.30
N ALA A 241 17.35 2.38 -20.74
CA ALA A 241 18.73 2.08 -20.34
C ALA A 241 19.59 1.49 -21.48
N GLY A 242 19.05 1.37 -22.70
CA GLY A 242 19.74 0.80 -23.85
C GLY A 242 19.97 -0.71 -23.78
N LEU A 243 19.31 -1.42 -22.85
CA LEU A 243 19.52 -2.86 -22.64
C LEU A 243 18.66 -3.72 -23.56
N ILE A 244 17.52 -3.19 -24.02
CA ILE A 244 16.61 -3.85 -24.95
C ILE A 244 16.30 -2.85 -26.06
N ASP A 245 16.34 -3.31 -27.30
CA ASP A 245 15.89 -2.51 -28.44
C ASP A 245 14.38 -2.21 -28.36
N HIS A 246 14.00 -0.96 -28.60
CA HIS A 246 12.61 -0.51 -28.50
C HIS A 246 11.69 -1.26 -29.45
N HIS A 247 12.14 -1.55 -30.68
CA HIS A 247 11.32 -2.23 -31.68
C HIS A 247 11.02 -3.67 -31.25
N THR A 248 12.04 -4.37 -30.77
CA THR A 248 11.94 -5.74 -30.25
C THR A 248 11.02 -5.81 -29.02
N ALA A 249 11.21 -4.91 -28.05
CA ALA A 249 10.37 -4.81 -26.86
C ALA A 249 8.88 -4.61 -27.21
N ARG A 250 8.60 -3.70 -28.15
CA ARG A 250 7.25 -3.39 -28.61
C ARG A 250 6.62 -4.57 -29.33
N ALA A 251 7.34 -5.21 -30.24
CA ALA A 251 6.83 -6.33 -31.02
C ALA A 251 6.44 -7.52 -30.12
N ASP A 252 7.31 -7.89 -29.17
CA ASP A 252 7.10 -9.04 -28.29
C ASP A 252 5.94 -8.81 -27.30
N LEU A 253 5.84 -7.60 -26.73
CA LEU A 253 4.75 -7.24 -25.82
C LEU A 253 3.40 -7.12 -26.53
N ILE A 254 3.35 -6.60 -27.77
CA ILE A 254 2.12 -6.61 -28.57
C ILE A 254 1.71 -8.04 -28.90
N THR A 255 2.66 -8.90 -29.28
CA THR A 255 2.39 -10.31 -29.56
C THR A 255 1.83 -11.01 -28.31
N ALA A 256 2.42 -10.78 -27.14
CA ALA A 256 1.92 -11.33 -25.87
C ALA A 256 0.55 -10.74 -25.48
N GLY A 257 0.34 -9.43 -25.64
CA GLY A 257 -0.93 -8.79 -25.30
C GLY A 257 -2.09 -9.21 -26.22
N ASN A 258 -1.81 -9.51 -27.48
CA ASN A 258 -2.82 -9.96 -28.43
C ASN A 258 -3.39 -11.35 -28.08
N THR A 259 -2.67 -12.19 -27.33
CA THR A 259 -3.21 -13.48 -26.85
C THR A 259 -4.30 -13.29 -25.80
N LEU A 260 -4.45 -12.07 -25.26
CA LEU A 260 -5.46 -11.71 -24.27
C LEU A 260 -6.71 -11.10 -24.91
N ILE A 261 -6.85 -11.10 -26.24
CA ILE A 261 -8.04 -10.62 -26.92
C ILE A 261 -9.08 -11.75 -26.96
N GLY A 262 -10.21 -11.56 -26.30
CA GLY A 262 -11.28 -12.55 -26.28
C GLY A 262 -12.56 -12.03 -25.62
N PRO A 263 -13.70 -12.74 -25.74
CA PRO A 263 -15.00 -12.30 -25.24
C PRO A 263 -15.06 -12.10 -23.72
N GLU A 264 -14.18 -12.77 -22.96
CA GLU A 264 -14.06 -12.63 -21.50
C GLU A 264 -12.90 -11.72 -21.06
N HIS A 265 -12.17 -11.13 -22.02
CA HIS A 265 -10.89 -10.48 -21.76
C HIS A 265 -10.88 -9.03 -22.27
N TRP A 266 -10.65 -8.10 -21.35
CA TRP A 266 -10.22 -6.73 -21.64
C TRP A 266 -8.68 -6.72 -21.75
N PRO A 267 -7.98 -6.12 -22.74
CA PRO A 267 -8.36 -5.05 -23.67
C PRO A 267 -9.21 -5.50 -24.90
N PRO A 268 -10.07 -4.61 -25.43
CA PRO A 268 -11.12 -4.97 -26.37
C PRO A 268 -10.66 -5.27 -27.81
N ASN A 269 -9.43 -4.90 -28.20
CA ASN A 269 -8.87 -5.15 -29.53
C ASN A 269 -7.35 -4.89 -29.59
N ALA A 270 -6.73 -5.29 -30.71
CA ALA A 270 -5.29 -5.16 -30.95
C ALA A 270 -4.79 -3.69 -30.96
N ARG A 271 -5.65 -2.71 -31.31
CA ARG A 271 -5.25 -1.29 -31.25
C ARG A 271 -5.07 -0.83 -29.80
N GLU A 272 -5.95 -1.28 -28.90
CA GLU A 272 -5.83 -0.95 -27.48
C GLU A 272 -4.62 -1.63 -26.84
N VAL A 273 -4.31 -2.88 -27.22
CA VAL A 273 -3.06 -3.56 -26.82
C VAL A 273 -1.84 -2.73 -27.21
N ALA A 274 -1.77 -2.31 -28.48
CA ALA A 274 -0.67 -1.47 -28.96
C ALA A 274 -0.57 -0.14 -28.19
N ARG A 275 -1.71 0.52 -27.94
CA ARG A 275 -1.76 1.79 -27.19
C ARG A 275 -1.23 1.63 -25.76
N VAL A 276 -1.62 0.57 -25.06
CA VAL A 276 -1.17 0.28 -23.69
C VAL A 276 0.33 -0.04 -23.66
N VAL A 277 0.82 -0.84 -24.62
CA VAL A 277 2.24 -1.15 -24.76
C VAL A 277 3.05 0.11 -25.04
N ASP A 278 2.63 0.92 -26.00
CA ASP A 278 3.33 2.15 -26.38
C ASP A 278 3.39 3.15 -25.22
N ALA A 279 2.28 3.36 -24.53
CA ALA A 279 2.23 4.24 -23.35
C ALA A 279 3.14 3.74 -22.22
N GLY A 280 3.17 2.43 -21.97
CA GLY A 280 4.04 1.81 -20.96
C GLY A 280 5.52 1.93 -21.32
N LEU A 281 5.88 1.63 -22.57
CA LEU A 281 7.26 1.72 -23.06
C LEU A 281 7.80 3.15 -22.99
N VAL A 282 7.04 4.14 -23.47
CA VAL A 282 7.41 5.56 -23.42
C VAL A 282 7.63 6.01 -21.98
N LYS A 283 6.66 5.74 -21.09
CA LYS A 283 6.74 6.13 -19.68
C LYS A 283 7.87 5.40 -18.94
N GLY A 284 8.14 4.15 -19.29
CA GLY A 284 9.26 3.39 -18.76
C GLY A 284 10.60 3.94 -19.22
N ALA A 285 10.72 4.29 -20.50
CA ALA A 285 11.97 4.80 -21.09
C ALA A 285 12.40 6.14 -20.47
N THR A 286 11.44 6.97 -20.03
CA THR A 286 11.73 8.19 -19.27
C THR A 286 12.22 7.94 -17.83
N ASN A 287 12.20 6.69 -17.36
CA ASN A 287 12.71 6.28 -16.04
C ASN A 287 13.63 5.04 -16.15
N PRO A 288 14.79 5.16 -16.82
CA PRO A 288 15.64 4.02 -17.14
C PRO A 288 16.10 3.27 -15.88
N VAL A 289 16.35 1.96 -16.02
CA VAL A 289 17.05 1.24 -14.94
C VAL A 289 18.46 1.82 -14.78
N PRO A 290 18.99 1.95 -13.55
CA PRO A 290 20.33 2.51 -13.36
C PRO A 290 21.37 1.70 -14.14
N GLY A 291 22.00 2.33 -15.13
CA GLY A 291 23.17 1.75 -15.80
C GLY A 291 24.36 1.80 -14.85
N LYS A 292 25.17 0.73 -14.80
CA LYS A 292 26.49 0.85 -14.19
C LYS A 292 27.28 1.86 -15.04
N GLY A 293 27.48 3.06 -14.50
CA GLY A 293 28.43 4.01 -15.06
C GLY A 293 29.79 3.33 -15.17
N VAL A 294 30.33 3.33 -16.39
CA VAL A 294 31.74 3.06 -16.63
C VAL A 294 32.49 4.26 -16.05
N ALA A 295 33.26 4.00 -14.99
CA ALA A 295 34.41 4.79 -14.56
C ALA A 295 35.57 3.81 -14.40
#